data_AF-A0A1B6KPK6-F1
#
_entry.id   AF-A0A1B6KPK6-F1
#
_cell.length_a   1.000
_cell.length_b   1.000
_cell.length_c   1.000
_cell.angle_alpha   90.00
_cell.angle_beta   90.00
_cell.angle_gamma   90.00
#
_symmetry.space_group_name_H-M   'P 1'
#
loop_
_entity.id
_entity.type
_entity.pdbx_description
1 polymer ?
#
loop_
_entity_poly.entity_id
_entity_poly.type
_entity_poly.pdbx_seq_one_letter_code
_entity_poly.pdbx_strand_id
1 'polypeptide(L)'
;TGLLWPTPPLPTSRPGRRFPSVSALVDIHNTLVNALLIKVGSEEQKKKYLPLLSRKYPGSFCLSEPTSGSDAFALKTVAKKDGEHYIINGSKMWISNSDL
;
A
#
# COMPACT_ATOMS: atom_id res chain seq x y z
N THR A 1 -11.18 -14.67 -17.96
CA THR A 1 -9.87 -15.05 -18.53
C THR A 1 -8.80 -14.15 -17.92
N GLY A 2 -7.96 -14.71 -17.03
CA GLY A 2 -6.75 -14.03 -16.52
C GLY A 2 -6.77 -13.53 -15.07
N LEU A 3 -7.18 -14.35 -14.09
CA LEU A 3 -6.70 -14.21 -12.71
C LEU A 3 -5.44 -15.08 -12.56
N LEU A 4 -4.31 -14.49 -12.20
CA LEU A 4 -3.09 -15.22 -11.85
C LEU A 4 -2.80 -15.03 -10.35
N TRP A 5 -3.03 -16.10 -9.60
CA TRP A 5 -2.37 -16.42 -8.33
C TRP A 5 -2.28 -17.95 -8.25
N PRO A 6 -1.24 -18.57 -7.65
CA PRO A 6 0.12 -18.14 -7.37
C PRO A 6 1.10 -18.71 -8.41
N THR A 7 2.23 -18.07 -8.66
CA THR A 7 3.34 -18.72 -9.37
C THR A 7 3.89 -19.86 -8.50
N PRO A 8 4.16 -21.07 -9.05
CA PRO A 8 4.83 -22.12 -8.30
C PRO A 8 6.22 -21.63 -7.87
N PRO A 9 6.75 -22.07 -6.71
CA PRO A 9 8.10 -21.74 -6.33
C PRO A 9 9.05 -22.30 -7.40
N LEU A 10 9.62 -21.42 -8.22
CA LEU A 10 10.66 -21.81 -9.17
C LEU A 10 11.82 -22.45 -8.39
N PRO A 11 12.32 -23.62 -8.81
CA PRO A 11 13.48 -24.23 -8.18
C PRO A 11 14.68 -23.32 -8.49
N THR A 12 15.07 -22.48 -7.54
CA THR A 12 16.12 -21.47 -7.74
C THR A 12 17.28 -21.70 -6.79
N SER A 13 18.07 -22.73 -7.10
CA SER A 13 19.43 -22.97 -6.61
C SER A 13 20.47 -22.04 -7.26
N ARG A 14 20.08 -20.83 -7.70
CA ARG A 14 21.04 -19.78 -8.07
C ARG A 14 21.10 -18.76 -6.93
N PRO A 15 22.24 -18.63 -6.22
CA PRO A 15 22.50 -17.50 -5.36
C PRO A 15 22.81 -16.26 -6.23
N GLY A 16 21.80 -15.81 -6.98
CA GLY A 16 21.81 -14.51 -7.64
C GLY A 16 21.20 -13.51 -6.66
N ARG A 17 21.91 -12.39 -6.40
CA ARG A 17 21.46 -11.29 -5.53
C ARG A 17 19.97 -10.99 -5.77
N ARG A 18 19.12 -11.40 -4.83
CA ARG A 18 17.80 -10.80 -4.66
C ARG A 18 18.00 -9.52 -3.88
N PHE A 19 17.43 -8.42 -4.37
CA PHE A 19 17.37 -7.16 -3.63
C PHE A 19 16.04 -7.13 -2.88
N PRO A 20 16.00 -7.57 -1.60
CA PRO A 20 14.75 -7.65 -0.84
C PRO A 20 14.07 -6.29 -0.70
N SER A 21 14.83 -5.19 -0.66
CA SER A 21 14.31 -3.83 -0.60
C SER A 21 13.49 -3.45 -1.84
N VAL A 22 14.01 -3.74 -3.04
CA VAL A 22 13.29 -3.48 -4.31
C VAL A 22 12.05 -4.36 -4.40
N SER A 23 12.17 -5.63 -3.98
CA SER A 23 11.02 -6.54 -3.96
C SER A 23 9.91 -6.03 -3.03
N ALA A 24 10.24 -5.56 -1.83
CA ALA A 24 9.27 -5.04 -0.87
C ALA A 24 8.60 -3.76 -1.37
N LEU A 25 9.35 -2.86 -2.01
CA LEU A 25 8.80 -1.63 -2.59
C LEU A 25 7.73 -1.94 -3.65
N VAL A 26 8.07 -2.80 -4.61
CA VAL A 26 7.18 -3.18 -5.72
C VAL A 26 5.97 -3.96 -5.22
N ASP A 27 6.17 -4.84 -4.23
CA ASP A 27 5.10 -5.62 -3.64
C ASP A 27 4.07 -4.71 -2.96
N ILE A 28 4.50 -3.85 -2.02
CA ILE A 28 3.62 -2.91 -1.29
C ILE A 28 2.82 -2.02 -2.25
N HIS A 29 3.48 -1.47 -3.28
CA HIS A 29 2.82 -0.60 -4.25
C HIS A 29 1.71 -1.33 -5.01
N ASN A 30 1.94 -2.58 -5.44
CA ASN A 30 0.98 -3.31 -6.25
C ASN A 30 -0.10 -4.03 -5.43
N THR A 31 0.30 -4.73 -4.36
CA THR A 31 -0.58 -5.63 -3.61
C THR A 31 -1.35 -4.93 -2.51
N LEU A 32 -0.82 -3.85 -1.93
CA LEU A 32 -1.54 -3.07 -0.92
C LEU A 32 -2.20 -1.84 -1.52
N VAL A 33 -1.48 -1.02 -2.30
CA VAL A 33 -2.01 0.27 -2.77
C VAL A 33 -2.89 0.10 -4.00
N ASN A 34 -2.35 -0.44 -5.10
CA ASN A 34 -3.12 -0.59 -6.34
C ASN A 34 -4.33 -1.52 -6.14
N ALA A 35 -4.14 -2.67 -5.50
CA ALA A 35 -5.23 -3.60 -5.23
C ALA A 35 -6.35 -2.98 -4.37
N LEU A 36 -6.01 -2.20 -3.33
CA LEU A 36 -7.01 -1.55 -2.50
C LEU A 36 -7.77 -0.48 -3.27
N LEU A 37 -7.07 0.38 -4.03
CA LEU A 37 -7.73 1.40 -4.85
C LEU A 37 -8.64 0.79 -5.92
N ILE A 38 -8.25 -0.32 -6.54
CA ILE A 38 -9.10 -1.05 -7.49
C ILE A 38 -10.33 -1.64 -6.80
N LYS A 39 -10.16 -2.18 -5.59
CA LYS A 39 -11.23 -2.87 -4.86
C LYS A 39 -12.26 -1.93 -4.25
N VAL A 40 -11.83 -0.82 -3.64
CA VAL A 40 -12.71 0.06 -2.84
C VAL A 40 -12.82 1.49 -3.38
N GLY A 41 -12.00 1.89 -4.34
CA GLY A 41 -12.05 3.23 -4.91
C GLY A 41 -13.30 3.45 -5.78
N SER A 42 -13.75 4.71 -5.85
CA SER A 42 -14.76 5.11 -6.85
C SER A 42 -14.16 5.11 -8.26
N GLU A 43 -15.00 5.16 -9.28
CA GLU A 43 -14.54 5.21 -10.67
C GLU A 43 -13.75 6.50 -10.96
N GLU A 44 -14.14 7.62 -10.35
CA GLU A 44 -13.43 8.91 -10.43
C GLU A 44 -12.06 8.80 -9.76
N GLN A 45 -11.98 8.16 -8.59
CA GLN A 45 -10.71 7.95 -7.89
C GLN A 45 -9.78 7.04 -8.70
N LYS A 46 -10.28 5.94 -9.25
CA LYS A 46 -9.48 5.03 -10.09
C LYS A 46 -8.92 5.74 -11.31
N LYS A 47 -9.77 6.48 -12.04
CA LYS A 47 -9.36 7.26 -13.23
C LYS A 47 -8.31 8.32 -12.90
N LYS A 48 -8.40 8.94 -11.72
CA LYS A 48 -7.46 9.98 -11.28
C LYS A 48 -6.14 9.39 -10.78
N TYR A 49 -6.17 8.35 -9.94
CA TYR A 49 -5.01 7.93 -9.16
C TYR A 49 -4.25 6.74 -9.76
N LEU A 50 -4.89 5.78 -10.45
CA LEU A 50 -4.17 4.65 -11.04
C LEU A 50 -3.13 5.06 -12.10
N PRO A 51 -3.42 6.02 -13.01
CA PRO A 51 -2.40 6.49 -13.95
C PRO A 51 -1.22 7.15 -13.26
N LEU A 52 -1.47 7.86 -12.16
CA LEU A 52 -0.43 8.53 -11.38
C LEU A 52 0.48 7.53 -10.65
N LEU A 53 -0.11 6.49 -10.05
CA LEU A 53 0.62 5.40 -9.40
C LEU A 53 1.48 4.62 -10.41
N SER A 54 1.03 4.48 -11.65
CA SER A 54 1.79 3.78 -12.71
C SER A 54 2.98 4.57 -13.27
N ARG A 55 3.04 5.89 -13.07
CA ARG A 55 4.00 6.76 -13.80
C ARG A 55 4.88 7.61 -12.90
N LYS A 56 4.32 8.19 -11.84
CA LYS A 56 4.92 9.35 -11.19
C LYS A 56 5.09 9.21 -9.69
N TYR A 57 4.15 8.54 -9.01
CA TYR A 57 4.16 8.50 -7.55
C TYR A 57 4.20 7.07 -7.02
N PRO A 58 5.15 6.75 -6.12
CA PRO A 58 5.07 5.52 -5.35
C PRO A 58 3.89 5.58 -4.38
N GLY A 59 3.48 4.40 -3.92
CA GLY A 59 2.34 4.24 -3.03
C GLY A 59 2.80 3.66 -1.71
N SER A 60 2.14 4.11 -0.63
CA SER A 60 2.43 3.70 0.74
C SER A 60 1.14 3.30 1.45
N PHE A 61 1.23 2.31 2.34
CA PHE A 61 0.10 1.82 3.11
C PHE A 61 0.25 2.16 4.60
N CYS A 62 -0.53 3.14 5.04
CA CYS A 62 -0.37 3.80 6.34
C CYS A 62 -1.27 3.20 7.43
N LEU A 63 -0.97 1.97 7.89
CA LEU A 63 -1.74 1.31 8.95
C LEU A 63 -1.08 1.45 10.33
N SER A 64 0.12 0.87 10.48
CA SER A 64 0.82 0.73 11.77
C SER A 64 1.09 2.06 12.47
N GLU A 65 0.93 2.04 13.79
CA GLU A 65 1.15 3.17 14.70
C GLU A 65 2.11 2.78 15.83
N PRO A 66 2.72 3.75 16.54
CA PRO A 66 3.62 3.44 17.65
C PRO A 66 3.01 2.52 18.72
N THR A 67 1.69 2.59 18.92
CA THR A 67 0.95 1.78 19.91
C THR A 67 0.11 0.66 19.30
N SER A 68 0.11 0.50 17.97
CA SER A 68 -0.78 -0.44 17.26
C SER A 68 -0.06 -1.04 16.05
N GLY A 69 0.51 -2.24 16.23
CA GLY A 69 1.12 -3.05 15.18
C GLY A 69 0.21 -4.21 14.77
N SER A 70 0.27 -5.33 15.51
CA SER A 70 -0.57 -6.51 15.25
C SER A 70 -2.05 -6.29 15.60
N ASP A 71 -2.33 -5.49 16.63
CA ASP A 71 -3.70 -5.09 16.99
C ASP A 71 -4.13 -3.86 16.17
N ALA A 72 -4.47 -4.08 14.90
CA ALA A 72 -4.83 -3.02 13.97
C ALA A 72 -6.18 -2.33 14.27
N PHE A 73 -6.96 -2.80 15.24
CA PHE A 73 -8.21 -2.14 15.63
C PHE A 73 -8.00 -1.10 16.73
N ALA A 74 -6.86 -1.16 17.44
CA ALA A 74 -6.48 -0.20 18.47
C ALA A 74 -5.82 1.09 17.93
N LEU A 75 -6.09 1.44 16.67
CA LEU A 75 -5.57 2.66 16.04
C LEU A 75 -6.09 3.90 16.77
N LYS A 76 -5.19 4.85 16.99
CA LYS A 76 -5.48 6.16 17.59
C LYS A 76 -5.65 7.25 16.54
N THR A 77 -5.23 7.03 15.29
CA THR A 77 -5.49 8.00 14.21
C THR A 77 -6.98 8.18 14.01
N VAL A 78 -7.47 9.42 14.09
CA VAL A 78 -8.89 9.75 13.94
C VAL A 78 -9.09 10.53 12.65
N ALA A 79 -10.12 10.16 11.88
CA ALA A 79 -10.64 10.94 10.78
C ALA A 79 -11.99 11.56 11.20
N LYS A 80 -12.01 12.87 11.45
CA LYS A 80 -13.23 13.61 11.80
C LYS A 80 -13.77 14.32 10.57
N LYS A 81 -15.04 14.11 10.25
CA LYS A 81 -15.71 14.84 9.16
C LYS A 81 -15.83 16.32 9.51
N ASP A 82 -15.39 17.19 8.61
CA ASP A 82 -15.52 18.65 8.69
C ASP A 82 -16.07 19.17 7.36
N GLY A 83 -17.40 19.40 7.32
CA GLY A 83 -18.11 19.74 6.09
C GLY A 83 -17.96 18.69 4.99
N GLU A 84 -17.34 19.08 3.88
CA GLU A 84 -17.09 18.24 2.69
C GLU A 84 -15.80 17.42 2.76
N HIS A 85 -14.96 17.62 3.79
CA HIS A 85 -13.67 16.93 3.93
C HIS A 85 -13.53 16.24 5.28
N TYR A 86 -12.41 15.54 5.46
CA TYR A 86 -12.05 14.89 6.73
C TYR A 86 -10.74 15.49 7.25
N ILE A 87 -10.73 15.85 8.52
CA ILE A 87 -9.51 16.18 9.26
C ILE A 87 -8.96 14.88 9.85
N ILE A 88 -7.78 14.48 9.40
CA ILE A 88 -7.10 13.27 9.87
C ILE A 88 -5.99 13.69 10.84
N ASN A 89 -6.06 13.23 12.08
CA ASN A 89 -5.06 13.50 13.12
C ASN A 89 -4.54 12.20 13.71
N GLY A 90 -3.22 12.02 13.71
CA GLY A 90 -2.53 10.87 14.28
C GLY A 90 -1.09 10.76 13.79
N SER A 91 -0.41 9.70 14.19
CA SER A 91 0.97 9.41 13.80
C SER A 91 1.10 7.97 13.33
N LYS A 92 1.79 7.76 12.21
CA LYS A 92 2.06 6.43 11.65
C LYS A 92 3.54 6.08 11.83
N MET A 93 3.83 4.78 11.92
CA MET A 93 5.19 4.27 12.15
C MET A 93 5.48 3.09 11.23
N TRP A 94 6.73 2.96 10.79
CA TRP A 94 7.20 1.87 9.92
C TRP A 94 6.49 1.83 8.56
N ILE A 95 6.23 3.01 7.97
CA ILE A 95 5.58 3.11 6.66
C ILE A 95 6.64 3.08 5.57
N SER A 96 6.74 1.95 4.88
CA SER A 96 7.57 1.80 3.68
C SER A 96 7.11 2.77 2.57
N ASN A 97 8.07 3.30 1.82
CA ASN A 97 7.87 4.24 0.70
C ASN A 97 7.32 5.62 1.10
N SER A 98 7.28 5.97 2.39
CA SER A 98 6.69 7.24 2.85
C SER A 98 7.52 8.48 2.49
N ASP A 99 8.80 8.28 2.17
CA ASP A 99 9.81 9.31 1.91
C ASP A 99 10.27 9.38 0.44
N LEU A 100 9.62 8.63 -0.45
CA LEU A 100 9.94 8.54 -1.88
C LEU A 100 9.16 9.54 -2.76
#